data_AF-A0A6B3C9T9-F1
#
_entry.id   AF-A0A6B3C9T9-F1
#
_cell.length_a   1.000
_cell.length_b   1.000
_cell.length_c   1.000
_cell.angle_alpha   90.00
_cell.angle_beta   90.00
_cell.angle_gamma   90.00
#
_symmetry.space_group_name_H-M   'P 1'
#
loop_
_entity.id
_entity.type
_entity.pdbx_description
1 polymer ?
#
loop_
_entity_poly.entity_id
_entity_poly.type
_entity_poly.pdbx_seq_one_letter_code
_entity_poly.pdbx_strand_id
1 'polypeptide(L)'
;LAHGHQYRPEKAGDWWRGQTFGRQPVADAQILITGHYHHFRAQQLGNGRLHIQAPTLDNGSDWYTMRSGEVSTAGLLVFSVGPDGWDDLRIL
;
A
#
# COMPACT_ATOMS: atom_id res chain seq x y z
N LEU A 1 -6.04 -6.08 -4.04
CA LEU A 1 -4.68 -6.10 -3.46
C LEU A 1 -3.67 -6.11 -4.59
N ALA A 2 -2.57 -5.37 -4.45
CA ALA A 2 -1.46 -5.37 -5.40
C ALA A 2 -0.13 -5.55 -4.66
N HIS A 3 0.87 -6.08 -5.33
CA HIS A 3 2.21 -6.26 -4.76
C HIS A 3 3.18 -5.27 -5.39
N GLY A 4 4.09 -4.71 -4.60
CA GLY A 4 5.05 -3.72 -5.08
C GLY A 4 6.06 -4.21 -6.13
N HIS A 5 5.99 -5.46 -6.59
CA HIS A 5 6.74 -5.89 -7.77
C HIS A 5 6.13 -5.31 -9.07
N GLN A 6 4.85 -4.93 -9.03
CA GLN A 6 4.09 -4.45 -10.19
C GLN A 6 4.40 -2.99 -10.54
N TYR A 7 5.07 -2.26 -9.65
CA TYR A 7 5.35 -0.84 -9.78
C TYR A 7 6.63 -0.47 -9.02
N ARG A 8 7.27 0.65 -9.37
CA ARG A 8 8.46 1.14 -8.66
C ARG A 8 8.11 1.83 -7.32
N PRO A 9 9.04 2.01 -6.37
CA PRO A 9 8.77 2.81 -5.17
C PRO A 9 8.12 4.15 -5.54
N GLU A 10 7.17 4.62 -4.73
CA GLU A 10 6.39 5.84 -4.99
C GLU A 10 5.45 5.82 -6.20
N LYS A 11 5.40 4.73 -6.98
CA LYS A 11 4.64 4.66 -8.25
C LYS A 11 3.34 3.87 -8.21
N ALA A 12 2.85 3.53 -7.01
CA ALA A 12 1.58 2.81 -6.85
C ALA A 12 0.39 3.56 -7.48
N GLY A 13 0.30 4.88 -7.26
CA GLY A 13 -0.75 5.70 -7.84
C GLY A 13 -0.67 5.79 -9.37
N ASP A 14 0.53 5.91 -9.93
CA ASP A 14 0.75 5.94 -11.40
C ASP A 14 0.35 4.59 -12.02
N TRP A 15 0.76 3.49 -11.40
CA TRP A 15 0.37 2.14 -11.80
C TRP A 15 -1.16 1.98 -11.76
N TRP A 16 -1.81 2.40 -10.68
CA TRP A 16 -3.25 2.23 -10.52
C TRP A 16 -4.07 3.09 -11.49
N ARG A 17 -3.59 4.29 -11.83
CA ARG A 17 -4.17 5.09 -12.94
C ARG A 17 -4.09 4.33 -14.26
N GLY A 18 -2.94 3.71 -14.55
CA GLY A 18 -2.78 2.84 -15.72
C GLY A 18 -3.76 1.66 -15.74
N GLN A 19 -3.92 0.96 -14.61
CA GLN A 19 -4.89 -0.13 -14.48
C GLN A 19 -6.34 0.36 -14.70
N THR A 20 -6.66 1.55 -14.18
CA THR A 20 -7.98 2.17 -14.33
C THR A 20 -8.26 2.54 -15.79
N PHE A 21 -7.33 3.24 -16.46
CA PHE A 21 -7.47 3.57 -17.88
C PHE A 21 -7.51 2.34 -18.78
N GLY A 22 -6.74 1.30 -18.43
CA GLY A 22 -6.75 0.02 -19.11
C GLY A 22 -7.97 -0.86 -18.81
N ARG A 23 -8.95 -0.37 -18.04
CA ARG A 23 -10.17 -1.11 -17.64
C ARG A 23 -9.88 -2.48 -17.04
N GLN A 24 -8.79 -2.57 -16.26
CA GLN A 24 -8.39 -3.80 -15.60
C GLN A 24 -9.26 -4.07 -14.35
N PRO A 25 -9.28 -5.29 -13.79
CA PRO A 25 -10.19 -5.65 -12.70
C PRO A 25 -10.13 -4.76 -11.44
N VAL A 26 -9.00 -4.07 -11.21
CA VAL A 26 -8.83 -3.14 -10.06
C VAL A 26 -9.29 -1.71 -10.35
N ALA A 27 -9.85 -1.45 -11.53
CA ALA A 27 -10.22 -0.11 -11.98
C ALA A 27 -11.28 0.55 -11.08
N ASP A 28 -12.27 -0.19 -10.62
CA ASP A 28 -13.42 0.35 -9.87
C ASP A 28 -13.16 0.46 -8.35
N ALA A 29 -12.04 -0.07 -7.87
CA ALA A 29 -11.69 -0.02 -6.46
C ALA A 29 -11.58 1.43 -5.96
N GLN A 30 -12.03 1.67 -4.73
CA GLN A 30 -11.87 2.95 -4.03
C GLN A 30 -10.65 2.95 -3.10
N ILE A 31 -10.23 1.77 -2.66
CA ILE A 31 -9.08 1.58 -1.79
C ILE A 31 -8.12 0.57 -2.44
N LEU A 32 -6.88 0.99 -2.69
CA LEU A 32 -5.79 0.13 -3.11
C LEU A 32 -4.94 -0.22 -1.89
N ILE A 33 -4.87 -1.51 -1.56
CA ILE A 33 -3.98 -2.01 -0.52
C ILE A 33 -2.77 -2.69 -1.18
N THR A 34 -1.56 -2.34 -0.74
CA THR A 34 -0.30 -2.89 -1.24
C THR A 34 0.63 -3.38 -0.15
N GLY A 35 1.54 -4.30 -0.47
CA GLY A 35 2.69 -4.68 0.36
C GLY A 35 4.01 -4.43 -0.36
N HIS A 36 5.06 -5.15 0.03
CA HIS A 36 6.42 -5.23 -0.59
C HIS A 36 7.49 -4.27 -0.06
N TYR A 37 7.17 -3.05 0.36
CA TYR A 37 8.20 -2.07 0.73
C TYR A 37 8.43 -1.95 2.25
N HIS A 38 7.78 -2.82 3.04
CA HIS A 38 8.05 -3.01 4.47
C HIS A 38 8.00 -1.72 5.31
N HIS A 39 7.18 -0.76 4.90
CA HIS A 39 6.85 0.45 5.63
C HIS A 39 5.39 0.82 5.40
N PHE A 40 4.80 1.49 6.38
CA PHE A 40 3.46 2.05 6.24
C PHE A 40 3.46 3.26 5.32
N ARG A 41 2.45 3.36 4.46
CA ARG A 41 2.12 4.57 3.70
C ARG A 41 0.61 4.67 3.58
N ALA A 42 0.07 5.88 3.71
CA ALA A 42 -1.27 6.19 3.24
C ALA A 42 -1.21 7.42 2.33
N GLN A 43 -1.93 7.38 1.22
CA GLN A 43 -2.01 8.49 0.26
C GLN A 43 -3.40 8.58 -0.33
N GLN A 44 -4.04 9.74 -0.18
CA GLN A 44 -5.23 10.07 -0.95
C GLN A 44 -4.84 10.41 -2.39
N LEU A 45 -5.63 9.90 -3.32
CA LEU A 45 -5.49 10.07 -4.76
C LEU A 45 -6.78 10.69 -5.32
N GLY A 46 -6.82 10.92 -6.63
CA GLY A 46 -7.93 11.60 -7.29
C GLY A 46 -9.31 11.02 -6.91
N ASN A 47 -10.28 11.92 -6.75
CA ASN A 47 -11.67 11.62 -6.42
C ASN A 47 -11.86 10.75 -5.16
N GLY A 48 -11.09 11.03 -4.09
CA GLY A 48 -11.26 10.37 -2.79
C GLY A 48 -10.76 8.92 -2.73
N ARG A 49 -10.09 8.42 -3.78
CA ARG A 49 -9.45 7.11 -3.74
C ARG A 49 -8.31 7.08 -2.72
N LEU A 50 -8.13 5.96 -2.05
CA LEU A 50 -7.09 5.77 -1.07
C LEU A 50 -6.09 4.71 -1.53
N HIS A 51 -4.79 4.99 -1.43
CA HIS A 51 -3.74 3.98 -1.45
C HIS A 51 -3.21 3.79 -0.03
N ILE A 52 -3.20 2.55 0.46
CA ILE A 52 -2.50 2.17 1.69
C ILE A 52 -1.46 1.09 1.36
N GLN A 53 -0.24 1.28 1.85
CA GLN A 53 0.76 0.25 1.91
C GLN A 53 0.86 -0.31 3.33
N ALA A 54 0.67 -1.61 3.46
CA ALA A 54 0.85 -2.32 4.70
C ALA A 54 2.35 -2.41 5.05
N PRO A 55 2.71 -2.21 6.33
CA PRO A 55 4.03 -2.61 6.84
C PRO A 55 4.16 -4.14 6.81
N THR A 56 5.35 -4.62 7.16
CA THR A 56 5.61 -6.07 7.31
C THR A 56 5.30 -6.52 8.74
N LEU A 57 5.06 -7.83 8.94
CA LEU A 57 4.93 -8.45 10.26
C LEU A 57 6.27 -8.92 10.85
N ASP A 58 7.38 -8.73 10.12
CA ASP A 58 8.75 -9.06 10.53
C ASP A 58 9.67 -7.83 10.53
N ASN A 59 10.94 -7.99 10.91
CA ASN A 59 11.93 -6.92 10.91
C ASN A 59 12.52 -6.61 9.51
N GLY A 60 11.94 -7.18 8.45
CA GLY A 60 12.38 -6.98 7.08
C GLY A 60 13.43 -7.98 6.59
N SER A 61 14.28 -7.53 5.67
CA SER A 61 15.23 -8.38 4.94
C SER A 61 16.67 -8.05 5.31
N ASP A 62 17.44 -9.04 5.76
CA ASP A 62 18.87 -8.88 6.04
C ASP A 62 19.64 -8.29 4.85
N TRP A 63 19.29 -8.70 3.63
CA TRP A 63 19.86 -8.14 2.41
C TRP A 63 19.55 -6.65 2.26
N TYR A 64 18.31 -6.23 2.58
CA TYR A 64 17.93 -4.82 2.53
C TYR A 64 18.68 -4.03 3.62
N THR A 65 18.73 -4.55 4.84
CA THR A 65 19.48 -3.94 5.95
C THR A 65 20.95 -3.79 5.64
N MET A 66 21.61 -4.80 5.07
CA MET A 66 23.01 -4.68 4.65
C MET A 66 23.22 -3.65 3.53
N ARG A 67 22.22 -3.44 2.67
CA ARG A 67 22.32 -2.53 1.52
C ARG A 67 22.00 -1.08 1.86
N SER A 68 20.99 -0.83 2.69
CA SER A 68 20.49 0.53 3.01
C SER A 68 20.85 0.99 4.43
N GLY A 69 21.16 0.07 5.34
CA GLY A 69 21.26 0.33 6.77
C GLY A 69 19.91 0.46 7.48
N GLU A 70 18.80 0.38 6.74
CA GLU A 70 17.45 0.51 7.30
C GLU A 70 16.89 -0.86 7.72
N VAL A 71 16.14 -0.84 8.82
CA VAL A 71 15.42 -1.99 9.36
C VAL A 71 13.95 -1.60 9.45
N SER A 72 13.08 -2.54 9.12
CA SER A 72 11.64 -2.30 9.17
C SER A 72 11.11 -2.51 10.58
N THR A 73 10.23 -1.62 11.02
CA THR A 73 9.40 -1.86 12.19
C THR A 73 8.25 -2.77 11.78
N ALA A 74 8.10 -3.90 12.47
CA ALA A 74 6.97 -4.80 12.30
C ALA A 74 5.67 -4.08 12.72
N GLY A 75 4.59 -4.35 12.00
CA GLY A 75 3.26 -3.85 12.35
C GLY A 75 2.15 -4.51 11.56
N LEU A 76 0.97 -4.59 12.17
CA LEU A 76 -0.26 -5.07 11.53
C LEU A 76 -1.14 -3.88 11.17
N LEU A 77 -1.40 -3.68 9.88
CA LEU A 77 -2.39 -2.71 9.40
C LEU A 77 -3.81 -3.24 9.63
N VAL A 78 -4.60 -2.47 10.38
CA VAL A 78 -6.03 -2.72 10.61
C VAL A 78 -6.81 -1.44 10.31
N PHE A 79 -7.92 -1.55 9.59
CA PHE A 79 -8.85 -0.44 9.35
C PHE A 79 -10.24 -0.99 9.03
N SER A 80 -11.25 -0.14 9.16
CA SER A 80 -12.65 -0.47 8.91
C SER A 80 -13.10 0.11 7.57
N VAL A 81 -14.05 -0.56 6.91
CA VAL A 81 -14.72 -0.08 5.70
C VAL A 81 -16.22 -0.24 5.89
N GLY A 82 -16.94 0.87 5.86
CA GLY A 82 -18.39 0.95 6.00
C GLY A 82 -19.05 1.70 4.84
N PRO A 83 -20.38 1.91 4.90
CA PRO A 83 -21.14 2.60 3.86
C PRO A 83 -20.66 4.03 3.59
N ASP A 84 -20.13 4.71 4.62
CA ASP A 84 -19.69 6.11 4.55
C ASP A 84 -18.20 6.27 4.20
N GLY A 85 -17.47 5.15 4.03
CA GLY A 85 -16.05 5.16 3.69
C GLY A 85 -15.21 4.30 4.61
N TRP A 86 -13.96 4.73 4.84
CA TRP A 86 -12.98 4.02 5.66
C TRP A 86 -12.63 4.83 6.91
N ASP A 87 -12.42 4.14 8.03
CA ASP A 87 -12.08 4.71 9.33
C ASP A 87 -11.29 3.71 10.20
N ASP A 88 -11.04 4.08 11.47
CA ASP A 88 -10.37 3.25 12.49
C ASP A 88 -9.00 2.67 12.10
N LEU A 89 -8.24 3.39 11.27
CA LEU A 89 -6.91 2.97 10.82
C LEU A 89 -5.92 2.93 11.98
N ARG A 90 -5.33 1.75 12.20
CA ARG A 90 -4.35 1.45 13.24
C ARG A 90 -3.20 0.61 12.69
N ILE A 91 -2.00 0.85 13.20
CA ILE A 91 -0.86 -0.05 13.06
C ILE A 91 -0.60 -0.62 14.45
N LEU A 92 -0.78 -1.94 14.60
CA LEU A 92 -0.60 -2.68 15.85
C LEU A 92 0.78 -3.34 15.92
#